data_AF-A0A382CBJ5-F1
#
_entry.id   AF-A0A382CBJ5-F1
#
_cell.length_a   1.000
_cell.length_b   1.000
_cell.length_c   1.000
_cell.angle_alpha   90.00
_cell.angle_beta   90.00
_cell.angle_gamma   90.00
#
_symmetry.space_group_name_H-M   'P 1'
#
loop_
_entity.id
_entity.type
_entity.pdbx_description
1 polymer ?
#
loop_
_entity_poly.entity_id
_entity_poly.type
_entity_poly.pdbx_seq_one_letter_code
_entity_poly.pdbx_strand_id
1 'polypeptide(L)' 'LKAKIHVTLKKGVLDPQGKAVGHALRALGFDEFGEVRQGKFIEIDLKDM' A
#
# COMPACT_ATOMS: atom_id res chain seq x y z
N LEU A 1 8.55 -0.91 23.45
CA LEU A 1 7.32 -1.47 22.83
C LEU A 1 7.38 -1.25 21.31
N LYS A 2 6.94 -2.19 20.45
CA LYS A 2 6.90 -1.95 18.99
C LYS A 2 5.47 -1.63 18.52
N ALA A 3 5.25 -0.42 18.03
CA ALA A 3 3.99 -0.04 17.39
C ALA A 3 4.03 -0.39 15.90
N LYS A 4 2.98 -1.05 15.40
CA LYS A 4 2.81 -1.43 14.00
C LYS A 4 1.64 -0.65 13.41
N ILE A 5 1.90 0.18 12.42
CA ILE A 5 0.92 1.10 11.85
C ILE A 5 0.71 0.76 10.38
N HIS A 6 -0.55 0.57 10.01
CA HIS A 6 -0.96 0.40 8.61
C HIS A 6 -1.72 1.64 8.18
N VAL A 7 -1.20 2.34 7.18
CA VAL A 7 -1.82 3.52 6.58
C VAL A 7 -2.40 3.15 5.23
N THR A 8 -3.71 3.28 5.09
CA THR A 8 -4.44 3.01 3.84
C THR A 8 -5.26 4.21 3.43
N LEU A 9 -5.35 4.45 2.12
CA LEU A 9 -6.23 5.46 1.57
C LEU A 9 -7.71 5.12 1.83
N LYS A 10 -8.52 6.13 2.17
CA LYS A 10 -9.98 5.97 2.33
C LYS A 10 -10.64 5.54 1.01
N LYS A 11 -11.82 4.93 1.12
CA LYS A 11 -12.67 4.62 -0.04
C LYS A 11 -12.94 5.90 -0.85
N GLY A 12 -12.91 5.79 -2.18
CA GLY A 12 -13.12 6.91 -3.09
C GLY A 12 -11.92 7.84 -3.28
N VAL A 13 -10.85 7.68 -2.50
CA VAL A 13 -9.60 8.44 -2.73
C VAL A 13 -8.83 7.78 -3.88
N LEU A 14 -8.50 8.60 -4.88
CA LEU A 14 -7.69 8.20 -6.01
C LEU A 14 -6.27 7.83 -5.56
N ASP A 15 -5.77 6.70 -6.07
CA ASP A 15 -4.42 6.21 -5.82
C ASP A 15 -3.61 6.12 -7.12
N PRO A 16 -2.89 7.18 -7.51
CA PRO A 16 -2.05 7.16 -8.71
C PRO A 16 -0.89 6.15 -8.60
N GLN A 17 -0.38 5.91 -7.40
CA GLN A 17 0.75 5.00 -7.19
C GLN A 17 0.31 3.54 -7.33
N GLY A 18 -0.80 3.16 -6.70
CA GLY A 18 -1.41 1.84 -6.88
C GLY A 18 -1.71 1.55 -8.35
N LYS A 19 -2.24 2.53 -9.10
CA LYS A 19 -2.46 2.39 -10.55
C LYS A 19 -1.16 2.16 -11.32
N ALA A 20 -0.10 2.91 -11.03
CA ALA A 20 1.20 2.74 -11.68
C ALA A 20 1.79 1.34 -11.42
N VAL A 21 1.68 0.84 -10.18
CA VAL A 21 2.09 -0.54 -9.83
C VAL A 21 1.25 -1.56 -10.60
N GLY A 22 -0.07 -1.39 -10.66
CA GLY A 22 -0.94 -2.27 -11.46
C GLY A 22 -0.57 -2.29 -12.94
N HIS A 23 -0.24 -1.14 -13.53
CA HIS A 23 0.23 -1.09 -14.93
C HIS A 23 1.54 -1.85 -15.12
N ALA A 24 2.50 -1.72 -14.19
CA ALA A 24 3.75 -2.46 -14.24
C ALA A 24 3.52 -3.97 -14.12
N LEU A 25 2.60 -4.43 -13.24
CA LEU A 25 2.26 -5.84 -13.11
C LEU A 25 1.69 -6.43 -14.42
N ARG A 26 0.78 -5.72 -15.08
CA ARG A 26 0.27 -6.15 -16.41
C ARG A 26 1.37 -6.20 -17.46
N ALA A 27 2.25 -5.20 -17.49
CA ALA A 27 3.38 -5.18 -18.44
C ALA A 27 4.34 -6.37 -18.23
N LEU A 28 4.39 -6.93 -17.03
CA LEU A 28 5.16 -8.13 -16.70
C LEU A 28 4.40 -9.45 -16.95
N GLY A 29 3.16 -9.38 -17.47
CA GLY A 29 2.33 -10.56 -17.79
C GLY A 29 1.49 -11.09 -16.64
N PHE A 30 1.35 -10.35 -15.55
CA PHE A 30 0.42 -10.69 -14.48
C PHE A 30 -0.94 -10.05 -14.77
N ASP A 31 -1.95 -10.84 -15.10
CA ASP A 31 -3.31 -10.32 -15.41
C ASP A 31 -4.38 -10.74 -14.40
N GLU A 32 -4.08 -11.70 -13.53
CA GLU A 32 -5.02 -12.25 -12.53
C GLU A 32 -5.06 -11.40 -11.25
N PHE A 33 -5.27 -10.08 -11.35
CA PHE A 33 -5.40 -9.19 -10.20
C PHE A 33 -6.49 -8.13 -10.37
N GLY A 34 -7.05 -7.67 -9.23
CA GLY A 34 -8.07 -6.62 -9.18
C GLY A 34 -7.49 -5.20 -9.18
N GLU A 35 -8.03 -4.33 -8.32
CA GLU A 35 -7.43 -3.00 -8.10
C GLU A 35 -6.21 -3.11 -7.18
N VAL A 36 -5.10 -2.49 -7.55
CA VAL A 36 -3.93 -2.34 -6.68
C VAL A 36 -4.07 -1.07 -5.84
N ARG A 37 -3.95 -1.21 -4.52
CA ARG A 37 -3.95 -0.10 -3.56
C ARG A 37 -2.60 -0.04 -2.86
N GLN A 38 -1.98 1.13 -2.89
CA GLN A 38 -0.75 1.44 -2.20
C GLN A 38 -1.08 1.99 -0.80
N GLY A 39 -0.32 1.51 0.18
CA GLY A 39 -0.38 1.97 1.57
C GLY A 39 1.00 1.98 2.19
N LYS A 40 1.09 2.35 3.46
CA LYS A 40 2.35 2.33 4.21
C LYS A 40 2.23 1.40 5.40
N PHE A 41 3.24 0.57 5.60
CA PHE A 41 3.47 -0.14 6.85
C PHE A 41 4.63 0.54 7.57
N ILE A 42 4.40 0.95 8.81
CA ILE A 42 5.37 1.69 9.61
C ILE A 42 5.52 0.97 10.93
N GLU A 43 6.76 0.60 11.27
CA GLU A 43 7.12 0.09 12.58
C GLU A 43 7.85 1.17 13.36
N ILE A 44 7.44 1.40 14.60
CA ILE A 44 8.06 2.38 15.50
C ILE A 44 8.48 1.66 16.76
N ASP A 45 9.77 1.72 17.08
CA ASP A 45 10.31 1.36 18.39
C ASP A 45 9.99 2.46 19.40
N LEU A 46 8.99 2.22 20.23
CA LEU A 46 8.63 3.10 21.34
C LEU A 46 9.60 2.84 22.50
N LYS A 47 10.39 3.85 22.83
CA LYS A 47 11.08 3.96 24.12
C LYS A 47 10.08 4.39 25.19
N ASP A 48 10.35 4.03 26.44
CA ASP A 48 9.43 4.07 27.57
C ASP A 48 8.65 5.40 27.66
N MET A 49 7.33 5.28 27.93
CA MET A 49 6.43 6.41 28.22
C MET A 49 6.64 6.93 29.64
#